data_AF-A0A848M0B0-F1
#
_entry.id   AF-A0A848M0B0-F1
#
_cell.length_a   1.000
_cell.length_b   1.000
_cell.length_c   1.000
_cell.angle_alpha   90.00
_cell.angle_beta   90.00
_cell.angle_gamma   90.00
#
_symmetry.space_group_name_H-M   'P 1'
#
loop_
_entity.id
_entity.type
_entity.pdbx_description
1 polymer ?
#
loop_
_entity_poly.entity_id
_entity_poly.type
_entity_poly.pdbx_seq_one_letter_code
_entity_poly.pdbx_strand_id
1 'polypeptide(L)'
;GLDWRGVVEGARGTAFPHLAWYGWEAAWRLMDAPVPAEVLEELAPPRWQRVLAGRFFSDARLLGAELARSKPAWVAAKLLLAPRAGDMARYSLRRVENAVRARWG
;
A
#
# COMPACT_ATOMS: atom_id res chain seq x y z
N GLY A 1 12.28 11.80 -21.04
CA GLY A 1 11.66 10.62 -20.38
C GLY A 1 11.71 10.82 -18.88
N LEU A 2 10.90 10.07 -18.13
CA LEU A 2 10.96 10.08 -16.66
C LEU A 2 12.29 9.46 -16.21
N ASP A 3 12.93 10.02 -15.18
CA ASP A 3 14.11 9.39 -14.55
C ASP A 3 13.65 8.27 -13.61
N TRP A 4 13.56 7.06 -14.16
CA TRP A 4 13.11 5.89 -13.42
C TRP A 4 14.06 5.48 -12.28
N ARG A 5 15.36 5.74 -12.42
CA ARG A 5 16.34 5.40 -11.39
C ARG A 5 16.16 6.31 -10.17
N GLY A 6 16.08 7.63 -10.38
CA GLY A 6 15.79 8.58 -9.31
C GLY A 6 14.43 8.33 -8.65
N VAL A 7 13.44 7.88 -9.42
CA VAL A 7 12.11 7.49 -8.91
C VAL A 7 12.18 6.24 -8.02
N VAL A 8 12.94 5.22 -8.39
CA VAL A 8 13.16 4.03 -7.55
C VAL A 8 13.93 4.37 -6.28
N GLU A 9 15.01 5.16 -6.39
CA GLU A 9 15.79 5.62 -5.24
C GLU A 9 14.92 6.44 -4.28
N GLY A 10 14.12 7.37 -4.80
CA GLY A 10 13.16 8.15 -4.03
C GLY A 10 12.11 7.28 -3.32
N ALA A 11 11.53 6.30 -4.02
CA ALA A 11 10.56 5.38 -3.44
C ALA A 11 11.16 4.53 -2.31
N ARG A 12 12.37 4.00 -2.50
CA ARG A 12 13.12 3.26 -1.47
C ARG A 12 13.43 4.11 -0.24
N GLY A 13 13.64 5.41 -0.42
CA GLY A 13 13.84 6.37 0.67
C GLY A 13 12.59 6.65 1.51
N THR A 14 11.41 6.23 1.07
CA THR A 14 10.16 6.39 1.84
C THR A 14 9.98 5.27 2.88
N ALA A 15 9.12 5.51 3.87
CA ALA A 15 8.69 4.46 4.79
C ALA A 15 7.80 3.38 4.11
N PHE A 16 7.33 3.61 2.88
CA PHE A 16 6.34 2.77 2.21
C PHE A 16 6.62 2.55 0.70
N PRO A 17 7.79 1.99 0.31
CA PRO A 17 8.16 1.79 -1.10
C PRO A 17 7.17 0.91 -1.89
N HIS A 18 6.52 -0.03 -1.22
CA HIS A 18 5.50 -0.90 -1.81
C HIS A 18 4.24 -0.14 -2.24
N LEU A 19 3.89 0.99 -1.62
CA LEU A 19 2.75 1.80 -2.07
C LEU A 19 3.03 2.44 -3.42
N ALA A 20 4.28 2.87 -3.66
CA ALA A 20 4.71 3.35 -4.96
C ALA A 20 4.61 2.22 -6.00
N TRP A 21 5.05 1.00 -5.63
CA TRP A 21 4.87 -0.18 -6.48
C TRP A 21 3.41 -0.43 -6.86
N TYR A 22 2.48 -0.45 -5.89
CA TYR A 22 1.06 -0.66 -6.17
C TYR A 22 0.46 0.42 -7.07
N GLY A 23 0.86 1.68 -6.87
CA GLY A 23 0.42 2.78 -7.73
C GLY A 23 0.88 2.63 -9.18
N TRP A 24 2.15 2.22 -9.39
CA TRP A 24 2.70 2.06 -10.73
C TRP A 24 2.24 0.78 -11.42
N GLU A 25 2.08 -0.32 -10.68
CA GLU A 25 1.49 -1.56 -11.21
C GLU A 25 0.06 -1.30 -11.67
N ALA A 26 -0.74 -0.58 -10.87
CA ALA A 26 -2.09 -0.21 -11.25
C ALA A 26 -2.09 0.73 -12.48
N ALA A 27 -1.18 1.70 -12.55
CA ALA A 27 -1.08 2.60 -13.70
C ALA A 27 -0.70 1.85 -15.00
N TRP A 28 0.25 0.93 -14.92
CA TRP A 28 0.61 0.07 -16.04
C TRP A 28 -0.55 -0.83 -16.46
N ARG A 29 -1.15 -1.56 -15.52
CA ARG A 29 -2.22 -2.54 -15.79
C ARG A 29 -3.53 -1.90 -16.27
N LEU A 30 -3.93 -0.78 -15.67
CA LEU A 30 -5.25 -0.16 -15.91
C LEU A 30 -5.23 0.96 -16.93
N MET A 31 -4.10 1.65 -17.08
CA MET A 31 -3.99 2.84 -17.92
C MET A 31 -2.97 2.68 -19.04
N ASP A 32 -2.40 1.48 -19.20
CA ASP A 32 -1.32 1.20 -20.16
C ASP A 32 -0.16 2.20 -20.04
N ALA A 33 0.10 2.66 -18.80
CA ALA A 33 1.14 3.63 -18.54
C ALA A 33 2.51 3.00 -18.85
N PRO A 34 3.45 3.75 -19.46
CA PRO A 34 4.75 3.23 -19.89
C PRO A 34 5.72 3.07 -18.69
N VAL A 35 5.35 2.23 -17.73
CA VAL A 35 6.18 1.87 -16.57
C VAL A 35 7.08 0.71 -16.97
N PRO A 36 8.43 0.84 -16.88
CA PRO A 36 9.33 -0.25 -17.21
C PRO A 36 9.16 -1.45 -16.28
N ALA A 37 9.28 -2.66 -16.82
CA ALA A 37 9.11 -3.89 -16.04
C ALA A 37 10.17 -4.01 -14.93
N GLU A 38 11.41 -3.58 -15.22
CA GLU A 38 12.52 -3.57 -14.26
C GLU A 38 12.23 -2.70 -13.02
N VAL A 39 11.50 -1.59 -13.18
CA VAL A 39 11.09 -0.72 -12.06
C VAL A 39 10.09 -1.43 -11.16
N LEU A 40 9.14 -2.17 -11.76
CA LEU A 40 8.18 -2.97 -11.01
C LEU A 40 8.87 -4.15 -10.31
N GLU A 41 9.87 -4.77 -10.92
CA GLU A 41 10.62 -5.86 -10.27
C GLU A 41 11.46 -5.35 -9.07
N GLU A 42 12.13 -4.22 -9.23
CA GLU A 42 13.02 -3.64 -8.21
C GLU A 42 12.32 -3.23 -6.91
N LEU A 43 11.03 -2.90 -6.99
CA LEU A 43 10.21 -2.50 -5.84
C LEU A 43 9.15 -3.55 -5.48
N ALA A 44 9.18 -4.72 -6.12
CA ALA A 44 8.13 -5.73 -5.97
C ALA A 44 8.01 -6.18 -4.51
N PRO A 45 6.82 -6.03 -3.89
CA PRO A 45 6.58 -6.61 -2.59
C PRO A 45 6.60 -8.15 -2.65
N PRO A 46 6.77 -8.85 -1.52
CA PRO A 46 6.63 -10.30 -1.43
C PRO A 46 5.36 -10.82 -2.12
N ARG A 47 5.42 -12.02 -2.72
CA ARG A 47 4.29 -12.59 -3.49
C ARG A 47 2.98 -12.63 -2.69
N TRP A 48 3.03 -12.97 -1.40
CA TRP A 48 1.83 -13.02 -0.56
C TRP A 48 1.16 -11.65 -0.39
N GLN A 49 1.95 -10.55 -0.34
CA GLN A 49 1.41 -9.19 -0.28
C GLN A 49 0.72 -8.82 -1.58
N ARG A 50 1.29 -9.19 -2.73
CA ARG A 50 0.68 -8.99 -4.05
C ARG A 50 -0.67 -9.70 -4.16
N VAL A 51 -0.75 -10.95 -3.71
CA VAL A 51 -2.00 -11.72 -3.70
C VAL A 51 -3.06 -11.07 -2.80
N LEU A 52 -2.67 -10.60 -1.61
CA LEU A 52 -3.59 -9.90 -0.71
C LEU A 52 -4.04 -8.56 -1.29
N ALA A 53 -3.13 -7.79 -1.87
CA ALA A 53 -3.45 -6.52 -2.52
C ALA A 53 -4.47 -6.72 -3.65
N GLY A 54 -4.26 -7.71 -4.52
CA GLY A 54 -5.23 -8.03 -5.57
C GLY A 54 -6.63 -8.40 -5.04
N ARG A 55 -6.72 -8.96 -3.83
CA ARG A 55 -8.01 -9.27 -3.16
C ARG A 55 -8.70 -8.04 -2.56
N PHE A 56 -7.93 -7.10 -2.00
CA PHE A 56 -8.47 -5.90 -1.33
C PHE A 56 -8.69 -4.73 -2.29
N PHE A 57 -7.85 -4.62 -3.31
CA PHE A 57 -7.83 -3.56 -4.32
C PHE A 57 -8.26 -4.09 -5.70
N SER A 58 -9.09 -5.14 -5.75
CA SER A 58 -9.67 -5.58 -7.02
C SER A 58 -10.54 -4.47 -7.62
N ASP A 59 -10.57 -4.39 -8.95
CA ASP A 59 -11.32 -3.34 -9.67
C ASP A 59 -12.79 -3.29 -9.22
N ALA A 60 -13.42 -4.45 -8.99
CA ALA A 60 -14.79 -4.53 -8.46
C ALA A 60 -14.95 -3.94 -7.04
N ARG A 61 -13.97 -4.10 -6.15
CA ARG A 61 -14.03 -3.55 -4.78
C ARG A 61 -13.69 -2.06 -4.70
N LEU A 62 -12.82 -1.61 -5.61
CA LEU A 62 -12.52 -0.19 -5.79
C LEU A 62 -13.74 0.54 -6.37
N LEU A 63 -14.34 0.00 -7.45
CA LEU A 63 -15.51 0.57 -8.11
C LEU A 63 -16.79 0.45 -7.29
N GLY A 64 -16.96 -0.64 -6.52
CA GLY A 64 -18.10 -0.84 -5.62
C GLY A 64 -18.17 0.16 -4.46
N ALA A 65 -17.20 1.08 -4.35
CA ALA A 65 -17.02 2.02 -3.25
C ALA A 65 -17.04 1.35 -1.87
N GLU A 66 -16.88 0.03 -1.79
CA GLU A 66 -16.94 -0.76 -0.56
C GLU A 66 -15.69 -0.48 0.29
N LEU A 67 -14.53 -0.39 -0.38
CA LEU A 67 -13.28 0.03 0.25
C LEU A 67 -13.29 1.52 0.58
N ALA A 68 -13.78 2.37 -0.33
CA ALA A 68 -13.83 3.83 -0.15
C ALA A 68 -14.78 4.25 0.99
N ARG A 69 -15.88 3.52 1.19
CA ARG A 69 -16.88 3.78 2.24
C ARG A 69 -16.50 3.16 3.60
N SER A 70 -15.48 2.30 3.65
CA SER A 70 -15.07 1.61 4.88
C SER A 70 -13.67 2.03 5.34
N LYS A 71 -13.62 3.02 6.22
CA LYS A 71 -12.37 3.47 6.89
C LYS A 71 -11.62 2.30 7.58
N PRO A 72 -12.27 1.34 8.26
CA PRO A 72 -11.59 0.17 8.81
C PRO A 72 -10.98 -0.75 7.76
N ALA A 73 -11.68 -0.99 6.64
CA ALA A 73 -11.14 -1.81 5.55
C ALA A 73 -9.91 -1.16 4.92
N TRP A 74 -9.92 0.17 4.76
CA TRP A 74 -8.78 0.93 4.29
C TRP A 74 -7.58 0.83 5.25
N VAL A 75 -7.81 0.91 6.55
CA VAL A 75 -6.75 0.78 7.58
C VAL A 75 -6.20 -0.65 7.61
N ALA A 76 -7.07 -1.66 7.55
CA ALA A 76 -6.66 -3.07 7.50
C ALA A 76 -5.83 -3.36 6.24
N ALA A 77 -6.25 -2.86 5.08
CA ALA A 77 -5.51 -2.99 3.83
C ALA A 77 -4.11 -2.33 3.93
N LYS A 78 -4.03 -1.11 4.46
CA LYS A 78 -2.73 -0.43 4.73
C LYS A 78 -1.83 -1.26 5.64
N LEU A 79 -2.37 -1.89 6.68
CA LEU A 79 -1.62 -2.68 7.65
C LEU A 79 -1.14 -4.00 7.08
N LEU A 80 -1.99 -4.70 6.33
CA LEU A 80 -1.68 -6.00 5.71
C LEU A 80 -0.65 -5.85 4.59
N LEU A 81 -0.61 -4.70 3.93
CA LEU A 81 0.37 -4.41 2.89
C LEU A 81 1.68 -3.80 3.41
N ALA A 82 1.77 -3.49 4.72
CA ALA A 82 3.01 -2.95 5.28
C ALA A 82 4.12 -4.02 5.35
N PRO A 83 5.38 -3.67 5.03
CA PRO A 83 6.52 -4.59 4.94
C PRO A 83 6.88 -5.22 6.29
N ARG A 84 6.54 -4.56 7.40
CA ARG A 84 6.64 -5.09 8.77
C ARG A 84 5.27 -5.03 9.44
N ALA A 85 4.35 -5.89 8.98
CA ALA A 85 2.98 -5.96 9.48
C ALA A 85 2.91 -5.99 11.02
N GLY A 86 3.83 -6.69 11.69
CA GLY A 86 3.90 -6.76 13.15
C GLY A 86 4.26 -5.43 13.83
N ASP A 87 5.20 -4.66 13.28
CA ASP A 87 5.61 -3.37 13.85
C ASP A 87 4.56 -2.29 13.60
N MET A 88 3.94 -2.30 12.42
CA MET A 88 2.83 -1.41 12.08
C MET A 88 1.55 -1.73 12.85
N ALA A 89 1.28 -3.01 13.12
CA ALA A 89 0.20 -3.44 14.00
C ALA A 89 0.44 -2.95 15.43
N ARG A 90 1.64 -3.17 15.99
CA ARG A 90 2.02 -2.64 17.31
C ARG A 90 1.91 -1.12 17.39
N TYR A 91 2.39 -0.40 16.37
CA TYR A 91 2.27 1.06 16.30
C TYR A 91 0.82 1.52 16.29
N SER A 92 -0.03 0.89 15.49
CA SER A 92 -1.44 1.27 15.35
C SER A 92 -2.23 0.93 16.60
N LEU A 93 -1.96 -0.23 17.21
CA LEU A 93 -2.55 -0.64 18.49
C LEU A 93 -2.21 0.38 19.59
N ARG A 94 -0.93 0.76 19.69
CA ARG A 94 -0.47 1.77 20.65
C ARG A 94 -1.14 3.13 20.42
N ARG A 95 -1.42 3.50 19.17
CA ARG A 95 -2.13 4.75 18.83
C ARG A 95 -3.61 4.69 19.24
N VAL A 96 -4.25 3.54 19.07
CA VAL A 96 -5.64 3.31 19.51
C VAL A 96 -5.73 3.31 21.03
N GLU A 97 -4.81 2.62 21.71
CA GLU A 97 -4.72 2.66 23.18
C GLU A 97 -4.54 4.09 23.70
N ASN A 98 -3.65 4.87 23.08
CA ASN A 98 -3.47 6.28 23.45
C ASN A 98 -4.72 7.13 23.18
N ALA A 99 -5.42 6.90 22.07
CA ALA A 99 -6.66 7.61 21.75
C ALA A 99 -7.82 7.24 22.69
N VAL A 100 -7.89 5.98 23.13
CA VAL A 100 -8.86 5.52 24.13
C VAL A 100 -8.52 6.12 25.50
N ARG A 101 -7.24 6.11 25.89
CA ARG A 101 -6.79 6.66 27.16
C ARG A 101 -7.00 8.17 27.25
N ALA A 102 -6.83 8.91 26.14
CA ALA A 102 -7.11 10.34 26.06
C ALA A 102 -8.62 10.69 26.04
N ARG A 103 -9.51 9.72 25.83
CA ARG A 103 -10.97 9.91 25.80
C ARG A 103 -11.65 9.58 27.13
N TRP A 104 -10.95 8.86 28.01
CA TRP A 104 -11.46 8.37 29.30
C TRP A 104 -10.55 8.77 30.50
N GLY A 105 -9.56 9.63 30.26
CA GLY A 105 -8.66 10.18 31.27
C GLY A 105 -8.83 11.68 31.41
#